data_AF-A0A1G0Y6Z7-F1
#
_entry.id   AF-A0A1G0Y6Z7-F1
#
_cell.length_a   1.000
_cell.length_b   1.000
_cell.length_c   1.000
_cell.angle_alpha   90.00
_cell.angle_beta   90.00
_cell.angle_gamma   90.00
#
_symmetry.space_group_name_H-M   'P 1'
#
loop_
_entity.id
_entity.type
_entity.pdbx_description
1 polymer ?
#
loop_
_entity_poly.entity_id
_entity_poly.type
_entity_poly.pdbx_seq_one_letter_code
_entity_poly.pdbx_strand_id
1 'polypeptide(L)'
;MDSAKKYEFRNLRNSSDKILICPNCFEMLFRDDIEHFSSCPYCNARIEVNDELEDFLLKPFVDNWISNQNRAGLDITPPEN
;
A
#
# COMPACT_ATOMS: atom_id res chain seq x y z
N MET A 1 6.98 22.87 -3.97
CA MET A 1 6.64 22.26 -5.27
C MET A 1 5.50 21.31 -4.97
N ASP A 2 4.29 21.70 -5.39
CA ASP A 2 3.04 20.99 -5.11
C ASP A 2 3.12 19.54 -5.55
N SER A 3 3.25 18.62 -4.58
CA SER A 3 2.89 17.22 -4.76
C SER A 3 1.38 17.16 -4.95
N ALA A 4 0.93 17.47 -6.16
CA ALA A 4 -0.46 17.32 -6.55
C ALA A 4 -0.79 15.84 -6.44
N LYS A 5 -1.49 15.46 -5.36
CA LYS A 5 -1.98 14.11 -5.13
C LYS A 5 -2.77 13.67 -6.36
N LYS A 6 -2.14 12.86 -7.20
CA LYS A 6 -2.69 12.41 -8.49
C LYS A 6 -3.72 11.30 -8.30
N TYR A 7 -3.70 10.66 -7.13
CA TYR A 7 -4.54 9.52 -6.79
C TYR A 7 -5.30 9.77 -5.48
N GLU A 8 -6.60 9.45 -5.48
CA GLU A 8 -7.43 9.48 -4.28
C GLU A 8 -7.46 8.09 -3.65
N PHE A 9 -6.97 7.96 -2.42
CA PHE A 9 -7.03 6.73 -1.65
C PHE A 9 -8.19 6.79 -0.65
N ARG A 10 -9.03 5.76 -0.64
CA ARG A 10 -10.11 5.60 0.34
C ARG A 10 -9.89 4.37 1.19
N ASN A 11 -10.19 4.45 2.47
CA ASN A 11 -10.15 3.28 3.35
C ASN A 11 -11.41 2.44 3.15
N LEU A 12 -11.26 1.12 3.01
CA LEU A 12 -12.39 0.21 3.13
C LEU A 12 -12.87 0.22 4.58
N ARG A 13 -14.19 0.21 4.81
CA ARG A 13 -14.72 0.17 6.18
C ARG A 13 -14.27 -1.14 6.85
N ASN A 14 -13.58 -1.01 7.98
CA ASN A 14 -13.10 -2.08 8.86
C ASN A 14 -11.85 -2.86 8.41
N SER A 15 -11.12 -2.41 7.38
CA SER A 15 -9.79 -2.96 7.08
C SER A 15 -8.75 -1.84 6.92
N SER A 16 -7.48 -2.18 7.18
CA SER A 16 -6.34 -1.32 6.85
C SER A 16 -6.08 -1.24 5.34
N ASP A 17 -6.91 -1.92 4.55
CA ASP A 17 -6.86 -1.86 3.09
C ASP A 17 -7.44 -0.53 2.62
N LYS A 18 -6.60 0.17 1.86
CA LYS A 18 -7.04 1.31 1.08
C LYS A 18 -7.30 0.84 -0.34
N ILE A 19 -8.25 1.48 -0.98
CA ILE A 19 -8.52 1.36 -2.41
C ILE A 19 -8.11 2.66 -3.08
N LEU A 20 -7.62 2.55 -4.30
CA LEU A 20 -7.30 3.69 -5.13
C LEU A 20 -8.47 3.97 -6.06
N ILE A 21 -8.88 5.22 -6.14
CA ILE A 21 -9.89 5.65 -7.10
C ILE A 21 -9.18 6.10 -8.36
N CYS A 22 -9.52 5.48 -9.49
CA CYS A 22 -8.95 5.86 -10.78
C CYS A 22 -9.34 7.32 -11.12
N PRO A 23 -8.38 8.20 -11.46
CA PRO A 23 -8.70 9.60 -11.77
C PRO A 23 -9.46 9.79 -13.08
N ASN A 24 -9.51 8.76 -13.94
CA ASN A 24 -10.14 8.84 -15.26
C ASN A 24 -11.58 8.31 -15.27
N CYS A 25 -11.80 7.11 -14.72
CA CYS A 25 -13.13 6.49 -14.68
C CYS A 25 -13.77 6.44 -13.30
N PHE A 26 -13.08 6.93 -12.26
CA PHE A 26 -13.56 6.93 -10.88
C PHE A 26 -13.90 5.55 -10.31
N GLU A 27 -13.40 4.49 -10.96
CA GLU A 27 -13.55 3.12 -10.47
C GLU A 27 -12.60 2.82 -9.31
N MET A 28 -13.01 1.86 -8.49
CA MET A 28 -12.26 1.40 -7.33
C MET A 28 -11.24 0.34 -7.76
N LEU A 29 -9.97 0.61 -7.52
CA LEU A 29 -8.87 -0.29 -7.78
C LEU A 29 -8.32 -0.82 -6.46
N PHE A 30 -8.28 -2.15 -6.35
CA PHE A 30 -7.69 -2.82 -5.22
C PHE A 30 -6.16 -2.84 -5.34
N ARG A 31 -5.50 -3.13 -4.22
CA ARG A 31 -4.04 -3.28 -4.21
C ARG A 31 -3.59 -4.35 -5.20
N ASP A 32 -4.28 -5.50 -5.21
CA ASP A 32 -4.04 -6.59 -6.17
C ASP A 32 -4.11 -6.12 -7.63
N ASP A 33 -5.07 -5.27 -7.98
CA ASP A 33 -5.20 -4.75 -9.34
C ASP A 33 -4.00 -3.91 -9.73
N ILE A 34 -3.47 -3.12 -8.80
CA ILE A 34 -2.33 -2.23 -9.04
C ILE A 34 -1.02 -3.02 -9.09
N GLU A 35 -0.90 -4.07 -8.26
CA GLU A 35 0.27 -4.95 -8.22
C GLU A 35 0.38 -5.81 -9.50
N HIS A 36 -0.76 -6.29 -10.01
CA HIS A 36 -0.81 -7.10 -11.23
C HIS A 36 -0.89 -6.25 -12.51
N PHE A 37 -1.52 -5.08 -12.47
CA PHE A 37 -1.76 -4.23 -13.63
C PHE A 37 -1.21 -2.82 -13.42
N SER A 38 -0.24 -2.43 -14.26
CA SER A 38 0.26 -1.05 -14.35
C SER A 38 -0.73 -0.06 -15.02
N SER A 39 -1.97 -0.48 -15.22
CA SER A 39 -3.03 0.28 -15.89
C SER A 39 -4.39 -0.11 -15.33
N CYS A 40 -5.32 0.85 -15.29
CA CYS A 40 -6.67 0.62 -14.81
C CYS A 40 -7.37 -0.43 -15.71
N PRO A 41 -7.84 -1.57 -15.16
CA PRO A 41 -8.50 -2.62 -15.94
C PRO A 41 -9.82 -2.18 -16.59
N TYR A 42 -10.44 -1.11 -16.10
CA TYR A 42 -11.74 -0.62 -16.59
C TYR A 42 -11.61 0.36 -17.75
N CYS A 43 -10.76 1.38 -17.63
CA CYS A 43 -10.63 2.43 -18.63
C CYS A 43 -9.29 2.40 -19.38
N ASN A 44 -8.43 1.44 -19.07
CA ASN A 44 -7.09 1.30 -19.61
C ASN A 44 -6.20 2.53 -19.40
N ALA A 45 -6.57 3.42 -18.46
CA ALA A 45 -5.75 4.57 -18.10
C ALA A 45 -4.46 4.08 -17.45
N ARG A 46 -3.33 4.64 -17.90
CA ARG A 46 -2.02 4.30 -17.36
C ARG A 46 -1.93 4.77 -15.91
N ILE A 47 -1.60 3.85 -15.01
CA ILE A 47 -1.34 4.16 -13.61
C ILE A 47 0.17 4.29 -13.50
N GLU A 48 0.63 5.51 -13.25
CA GLU A 48 2.04 5.73 -13.00
C GLU A 48 2.31 5.38 -11.54
N VAL A 49 3.20 4.40 -11.33
CA VAL A 49 3.72 4.09 -10.00
C VAL A 49 4.57 5.28 -9.57
N ASN A 50 4.00 6.09 -8.69
CA ASN A 50 4.68 7.19 -8.01
C ASN A 50 5.02 6.77 -6.58
N ASP A 51 5.84 7.56 -5.89
CA ASP A 51 6.25 7.27 -4.51
C ASP A 51 5.05 7.06 -3.56
N GLU A 52 3.94 7.76 -3.79
CA GLU A 52 2.71 7.59 -2.99
C GLU A 52 2.04 6.23 -3.21
N LEU A 53 2.00 5.75 -4.46
CA LEU A 53 1.45 4.45 -4.83
C LEU A 53 2.32 3.32 -4.31
N GLU A 54 3.64 3.50 -4.39
CA GLU A 54 4.62 2.55 -3.87
C GLU A 54 4.53 2.44 -2.34
N ASP A 55 4.46 3.57 -1.61
CA ASP A 55 4.26 3.56 -0.16
C ASP A 55 2.94 2.85 0.22
N PHE A 56 1.87 3.08 -0.55
CA PHE A 56 0.59 2.40 -0.36
C PHE A 56 0.67 0.88 -0.53
N LEU A 57 1.45 0.40 -1.52
CA LEU A 57 1.69 -1.02 -1.76
C LEU A 57 2.56 -1.64 -0.66
N LEU A 58 3.60 -0.93 -0.23
CA LEU A 58 4.58 -1.41 0.75
C LEU A 58 4.08 -1.36 2.20
N LYS A 59 3.12 -0.47 2.53
CA LYS A 59 2.63 -0.25 3.89
C LYS A 59 2.30 -1.52 4.70
N PRO A 60 1.56 -2.51 4.17
CA PRO A 60 1.23 -3.73 4.94
C PRO A 60 2.46 -4.59 5.20
N PHE A 61 3.39 -4.64 4.23
CA PHE A 61 4.63 -5.41 4.37
C PHE A 61 5.51 -4.78 5.46
N VAL A 62 5.61 -3.45 5.45
CA VAL A 62 6.32 -2.69 6.48
C VAL A 62 5.65 -2.87 7.84
N ASP A 63 4.33 -2.71 7.93
CA ASP A 63 3.58 -2.88 9.18
C ASP A 63 3.71 -4.31 9.74
N ASN A 64 3.67 -5.32 8.87
CA ASN A 64 3.88 -6.72 9.24
C ASN A 64 5.32 -6.98 9.69
N TRP A 65 6.32 -6.44 8.98
CA TRP A 65 7.73 -6.57 9.35
C TRP A 65 8.02 -5.91 10.71
N ILE A 66 7.53 -4.68 10.94
CA ILE A 66 7.65 -3.98 12.23
C ILE A 66 6.97 -4.79 13.34
N SER A 67 5.76 -5.30 13.10
CA SER A 67 5.03 -6.11 14.07
C SER A 67 5.75 -7.41 14.40
N ASN A 68 6.42 -8.03 13.42
CA ASN A 68 7.20 -9.24 13.62
C ASN A 68 8.53 -8.98 14.34
N GLN A 69 9.21 -7.87 14.05
CA GLN A 69 10.43 -7.45 14.78
C GLN A 69 10.13 -7.14 16.24
N ASN A 70 9.01 -6.48 16.53
CA ASN A 70 8.58 -6.23 17.91
C ASN A 70 8.26 -7.53 18.68
N ARG A 71 7.89 -8.62 17.99
CA ARG A 71 7.74 -9.95 18.60
C ARG A 71 9.07 -10.68 18.79
N ALA A 72 10.02 -10.51 17.85
CA ALA A 72 11.34 -11.12 17.92
C ALA A 72 12.29 -10.46 18.95
N GLY A 73 11.99 -9.24 19.39
CA GLY A 73 12.77 -8.52 20.41
C GLY A 73 12.67 -9.04 21.85
N LEU A 74 11.94 -10.13 22.12
CA LEU A 74 11.83 -10.75 23.45
C LEU A 74 12.72 -12.00 23.65
N ASP A 75 13.50 -12.40 22.65
CA ASP A 75 14.37 -13.59 22.73
C ASP A 75 15.88 -13.26 22.71
N ILE A 76 16.27 -12.18 23.37
CA ILE A 76 17.67 -11.94 23.74
C ILE A 76 17.82 -12.26 25.23
N THR A 77 17.82 -13.55 25.58
CA THR A 77 18.45 -13.96 26.85
C THR A 77 19.96 -13.81 26.68
N PRO A 78 20.66 -13.07 27.55
CA PRO A 78 22.12 -13.04 27.52
C PRO A 78 22.65 -14.45 27.84
N PRO A 79 23.77 -14.89 27.22
CA PRO A 79 24.36 -16.17 27.56
C PRO A 79 24.74 -16.19 29.04
N GLU A 80 24.24 -17.19 29.76
CA GLU A 80 24.63 -17.47 31.16
C GLU A 80 26.14 -17.74 31.21
N ASN A 81 26.84 -16.97 32.03
CA ASN A 81 28.26 -17.09 32.33
C ASN A 81 28.44 -17.79 33.69
#